data_AF-A0A968CCT4-F1
#
_entry.id   AF-A0A968CCT4-F1
#
_cell.length_a   1.000
_cell.length_b   1.000
_cell.length_c   1.000
_cell.angle_alpha   90.00
_cell.angle_beta   90.00
_cell.angle_gamma   90.00
#
_symmetry.space_group_name_H-M   'P 1'
#
loop_
_entity.id
_entity.type
_entity.pdbx_description
1 polymer ?
#
loop_
_entity_poly.entity_id
_entity_poly.type
_entity_poly.pdbx_seq_one_letter_code
_entity_poly.pdbx_strand_id
1 'polypeptide(L)'
;LAPGYRADLIVVDDLQDFRARIVLSDGRIVAEDGDYKGARPAPPAPPGGGVQVKWEAVDLAVPVTGGAKARVIDAIPGQIVTGQSVELLKAENGQAVADPERDL
;
A
#
# COMPACT_ATOMS: atom_id res chain seq x y z
N LEU A 1 6.61 34.34 -12.59
CA LEU A 1 5.42 35.18 -12.30
C LEU A 1 5.36 36.27 -13.36
N ALA A 2 4.35 36.28 -14.24
CA ALA A 2 4.31 37.21 -15.38
C ALA A 2 2.86 37.55 -15.81
N PRO A 3 2.61 38.72 -16.40
CA PRO A 3 1.30 39.07 -16.97
C PRO A 3 0.84 38.07 -18.05
N GLY A 4 -0.46 37.79 -18.10
CA GLY A 4 -1.07 36.86 -19.05
C GLY A 4 -1.06 35.39 -18.61
N TYR A 5 -0.42 35.06 -17.48
CA TYR A 5 -0.43 33.72 -16.89
C TYR A 5 -1.54 33.60 -15.82
N ARG A 6 -2.01 32.37 -15.59
CA ARG A 6 -2.95 32.08 -14.49
C ARG A 6 -2.27 32.38 -13.16
N ALA A 7 -3.00 33.06 -12.27
CA ALA A 7 -2.51 33.45 -10.96
C ALA A 7 -2.63 32.31 -9.94
N ASP A 8 -1.90 31.22 -10.19
CA ASP A 8 -1.66 30.15 -9.23
C ASP A 8 -0.34 30.45 -8.50
N LEU A 9 -0.44 30.91 -7.25
CA LEU A 9 0.67 31.48 -6.49
C LEU A 9 0.64 31.00 -5.05
N ILE A 10 1.81 30.93 -4.43
CA ILE A 10 1.94 30.71 -2.99
C ILE A 10 2.83 31.81 -2.43
N VAL A 11 2.36 32.46 -1.38
CA VAL A 11 3.16 33.36 -0.55
C VAL A 11 3.66 32.55 0.62
N VAL A 12 4.98 32.43 0.76
CA VAL A 12 5.64 31.74 1.87
C VAL A 12 6.32 32.74 2.80
N ASP A 13 6.44 32.37 4.08
CA ASP A 13 7.13 33.21 5.07
C ASP A 13 8.64 33.30 4.79
N ASP A 14 9.25 32.17 4.41
CA ASP A 14 10.65 32.05 4.03
C ASP A 14 10.89 30.88 3.06
N LEU A 15 12.13 30.78 2.56
CA LEU A 15 12.57 29.76 1.61
C LEU A 15 13.29 28.57 2.28
N GLN A 16 13.26 28.47 3.61
CA GLN A 16 13.78 27.32 4.35
C GLN A 16 12.64 26.36 4.69
N ASP A 17 11.62 26.87 5.37
CA ASP A 17 10.49 26.09 5.89
C ASP A 17 9.30 26.04 4.92
N PHE A 18 9.25 26.96 3.93
CA PHE A 18 8.19 27.04 2.91
C PHE A 18 6.76 27.06 3.48
N ARG A 19 6.58 27.64 4.68
CA ARG A 19 5.26 27.77 5.29
C ARG A 19 4.37 28.67 4.43
N ALA A 20 3.29 28.10 3.89
CA ALA A 20 2.33 28.82 3.06
C ALA A 20 1.46 29.76 3.90
N ARG A 21 1.69 31.08 3.74
CA ARG A 21 0.88 32.13 4.35
C ARG A 21 -0.39 32.42 3.55
N ILE A 22 -0.28 32.47 2.22
CA ILE A 22 -1.42 32.66 1.32
C ILE A 22 -1.27 31.72 0.12
N VAL A 23 -2.34 31.02 -0.23
CA VAL A 23 -2.41 30.23 -1.47
C VAL A 23 -3.47 30.84 -2.37
N LEU A 24 -3.07 31.18 -3.59
CA LEU A 24 -3.95 31.63 -4.66
C LEU A 24 -4.08 30.55 -5.72
N SER A 25 -5.30 30.31 -6.18
CA SER A 25 -5.58 29.51 -7.36
C SER A 25 -6.61 30.24 -8.23
N ASP A 26 -6.33 30.33 -9.53
CA ASP A 26 -7.14 31.09 -10.48
C ASP A 26 -7.40 32.54 -10.01
N GLY A 27 -6.38 33.16 -9.39
CA GLY A 27 -6.46 34.53 -8.86
C GLY A 27 -7.30 34.70 -7.60
N ARG A 28 -7.81 33.61 -6.99
CA ARG A 28 -8.59 33.65 -5.75
C ARG A 28 -7.78 33.10 -4.59
N ILE A 29 -7.89 33.72 -3.41
CA ILE A 29 -7.32 33.17 -2.17
C ILE A 29 -8.12 31.91 -1.81
N VAL A 30 -7.46 30.75 -1.85
CA VAL A 30 -8.04 29.44 -1.52
C VAL A 30 -7.55 28.90 -0.19
N ALA A 31 -6.47 29.45 0.37
CA ALA A 31 -6.04 29.16 1.74
C ALA A 31 -5.28 30.36 2.34
N GLU A 32 -5.34 30.52 3.66
CA GLU A 32 -4.59 31.53 4.43
C GLU A 32 -4.15 30.95 5.77
N ASP A 33 -2.91 31.20 6.17
CA ASP A 33 -2.30 30.71 7.42
C ASP A 33 -2.41 29.18 7.65
N GLY A 34 -2.48 28.41 6.56
CA GLY A 34 -2.65 26.96 6.57
C GLY A 34 -4.10 26.48 6.49
N ASP A 35 -5.08 27.38 6.60
CA ASP A 35 -6.50 27.04 6.56
C ASP A 35 -7.06 27.14 5.15
N TYR A 36 -7.58 26.02 4.62
CA TYR A 36 -8.29 25.98 3.34
C TYR A 36 -9.65 26.70 3.42
N LYS A 37 -9.85 27.68 2.54
CA LYS A 37 -11.03 28.55 2.44
C LYS A 37 -12.00 28.18 1.31
N GLY A 38 -11.63 27.22 0.46
CA GLY A 38 -12.48 26.80 -0.65
C GLY A 38 -13.60 25.84 -0.24
N ALA A 39 -14.49 25.54 -1.17
CA ALA A 39 -15.51 24.52 -0.99
C ALA A 39 -14.85 23.13 -0.91
N ARG A 40 -15.14 22.37 0.14
CA ARG A 40 -14.73 20.97 0.20
C ARG A 40 -15.72 20.16 -0.64
N PRO A 41 -15.27 19.44 -1.68
CA PRO A 41 -16.16 18.54 -2.41
C PRO A 41 -16.70 17.48 -1.45
N ALA A 42 -17.92 17.01 -1.72
CA ALA A 42 -18.42 15.85 -1.01
C ALA A 42 -17.44 14.68 -1.19
N PRO A 43 -17.19 13.88 -0.14
CA PRO A 43 -16.41 12.66 -0.29
C PRO A 43 -17.01 11.82 -1.42
N PRO A 44 -16.18 11.19 -2.28
CA PRO A 44 -16.70 10.24 -3.24
C PRO A 44 -17.44 9.12 -2.48
N ALA A 45 -18.42 8.50 -3.15
CA ALA A 45 -19.03 7.29 -2.61
C ALA A 45 -17.92 6.27 -2.29
N PRO A 46 -18.05 5.49 -1.20
CA PRO A 46 -17.13 4.41 -0.94
C PRO A 46 -17.01 3.50 -2.17
N PRO A 47 -15.82 2.98 -2.50
CA PRO A 47 -15.70 2.00 -3.55
C PRO A 47 -16.67 0.84 -3.28
N GLY A 48 -17.46 0.50 -4.30
CA GLY A 48 -18.41 -0.60 -4.20
C GLY A 48 -17.70 -1.94 -4.25
N GLY A 49 -18.00 -2.82 -3.30
CA GLY A 49 -17.49 -4.19 -3.24
C GLY A 49 -16.09 -4.27 -2.62
N GLY A 50 -16.00 -4.94 -1.47
CA GLY A 50 -14.72 -5.38 -0.92
C GLY A 50 -14.18 -6.60 -1.67
N VAL A 51 -13.18 -7.25 -1.09
CA VAL A 51 -12.67 -8.53 -1.57
C VAL A 51 -13.81 -9.56 -1.59
N GLN A 52 -14.15 -10.06 -2.79
CA GLN A 52 -15.18 -11.07 -2.99
C GLN A 52 -14.53 -12.45 -3.08
N VAL A 53 -14.37 -13.12 -1.94
CA VAL A 53 -13.82 -14.48 -1.88
C VAL A 53 -14.96 -15.49 -1.75
N LYS A 54 -14.94 -16.51 -2.62
CA LYS A 54 -15.76 -17.70 -2.45
C LYS A 54 -15.05 -18.66 -1.50
N TRP A 55 -15.26 -18.48 -0.20
CA TRP A 55 -14.55 -19.20 0.85
C TRP A 55 -14.69 -20.72 0.74
N GLU A 56 -15.80 -21.20 0.22
CA GLU A 56 -16.07 -22.63 0.03
C GLU A 56 -15.22 -23.26 -1.09
N ALA A 57 -14.59 -22.43 -1.93
CA ALA A 57 -13.73 -22.87 -3.02
C ALA A 57 -12.23 -22.62 -2.74
N VAL A 58 -11.88 -22.09 -1.57
CA VAL A 58 -10.48 -21.89 -1.19
C VAL A 58 -9.87 -23.24 -0.84
N ASP A 59 -8.81 -23.61 -1.55
CA ASP A 59 -7.98 -24.78 -1.27
C ASP A 59 -6.52 -24.34 -1.23
N LEU A 60 -5.88 -24.54 -0.08
CA LEU A 60 -4.47 -24.20 0.16
C LEU A 60 -3.59 -25.45 0.23
N ALA A 61 -4.14 -26.64 -0.04
CA ALA A 61 -3.40 -27.87 0.04
C ALA A 61 -2.34 -27.97 -1.07
N VAL A 62 -1.15 -28.45 -0.71
CA VAL A 62 -0.05 -28.69 -1.63
C VAL A 62 0.20 -30.20 -1.71
N PRO A 63 -0.17 -30.89 -2.80
CA PRO A 63 0.07 -32.32 -2.95
C PRO A 63 1.57 -32.62 -3.03
N VAL A 64 2.06 -33.58 -2.24
CA VAL A 64 3.48 -33.97 -2.21
C VAL A 64 3.64 -35.48 -2.01
N THR A 65 4.72 -36.02 -2.58
CA THR A 65 5.18 -37.39 -2.30
C THR A 65 6.11 -37.38 -1.09
N GLY A 66 6.20 -38.51 -0.37
CA GLY A 66 7.00 -38.62 0.85
C GLY A 66 8.47 -38.23 0.62
N GLY A 67 8.98 -37.32 1.46
CA GLY A 67 10.35 -36.81 1.36
C GLY A 67 10.56 -35.74 0.28
N ALA A 68 9.50 -35.08 -0.19
CA ALA A 68 9.59 -33.99 -1.15
C ALA A 68 10.45 -32.83 -0.62
N LYS A 69 11.44 -32.44 -1.43
CA LYS A 69 12.14 -31.16 -1.27
C LYS A 69 11.50 -30.12 -2.18
N ALA A 70 11.26 -28.94 -1.64
CA ALA A 70 10.68 -27.83 -2.39
C ALA A 70 11.54 -26.58 -2.25
N ARG A 71 11.48 -25.70 -3.24
CA ARG A 71 11.96 -24.33 -3.11
C ARG A 71 10.96 -23.57 -2.25
N VAL A 72 11.46 -22.97 -1.17
CA VAL A 72 10.66 -22.16 -0.25
C VAL A 72 11.04 -20.70 -0.45
N ILE A 73 10.05 -19.82 -0.31
CA ILE A 73 10.24 -18.37 -0.31
C ILE A 73 10.34 -17.96 1.16
N ASP A 74 11.49 -17.45 1.58
CA ASP A 74 11.68 -17.03 2.96
C ASP A 74 11.06 -15.65 3.16
N ALA A 75 10.07 -15.55 4.04
CA ALA A 75 9.45 -14.29 4.40
C ALA A 75 10.32 -13.53 5.42
N ILE A 76 10.77 -12.33 5.06
CA ILE A 76 11.62 -11.50 5.93
C ILE A 76 10.79 -10.37 6.52
N PRO A 77 10.53 -10.35 7.85
CA PRO A 77 9.70 -9.34 8.48
C PRO A 77 10.16 -7.90 8.17
N GLY A 78 9.22 -7.06 7.75
CA GLY A 78 9.47 -5.65 7.44
C GLY A 78 10.19 -5.39 6.12
N GLN A 79 10.38 -6.40 5.27
CA GLN A 79 11.03 -6.25 3.97
C GLN A 79 10.13 -6.68 2.82
N ILE A 80 10.25 -5.98 1.68
CA ILE A 80 9.64 -6.41 0.41
C ILE A 80 10.51 -7.48 -0.26
N VAL A 81 11.81 -7.49 0.03
CA VAL A 81 12.76 -8.48 -0.50
C VAL A 81 12.57 -9.80 0.25
N THR A 82 12.47 -10.89 -0.50
CA THR A 82 12.33 -12.25 0.02
C THR A 82 13.62 -13.06 -0.15
N GLY A 83 13.82 -14.04 0.73
CA GLY A 83 14.86 -15.06 0.56
C GLY A 83 14.40 -16.24 -0.29
N GLN A 84 15.28 -17.23 -0.42
CA GLN A 84 14.96 -18.52 -1.01
C GLN A 84 15.84 -19.61 -0.42
N SER A 85 15.21 -20.73 -0.07
CA SER A 85 15.85 -21.95 0.42
C SER A 85 15.30 -23.19 -0.30
N VAL A 86 15.94 -24.35 -0.11
CA VAL A 86 15.43 -25.65 -0.54
C VAL A 86 15.25 -26.52 0.69
N GLU A 87 14.01 -26.80 1.06
CA GLU A 87 13.65 -27.43 2.32
C GLU A 87 12.94 -28.76 2.13
N LEU A 88 13.10 -29.65 3.10
CA LEU A 88 12.31 -30.87 3.20
C LEU A 88 10.95 -30.55 3.82
N LEU A 89 9.87 -30.88 3.11
CA LEU A 89 8.51 -30.61 3.57
C LEU A 89 8.01 -31.71 4.52
N LYS A 90 7.31 -31.29 5.58
CA LYS A 90 6.51 -32.19 6.40
C LYS A 90 5.28 -32.61 5.61
N ALA A 91 5.04 -33.92 5.49
CA ALA A 91 3.97 -34.46 4.66
C ALA A 91 3.10 -35.44 5.44
N GLU A 92 1.79 -35.26 5.35
CA GLU A 92 0.79 -36.15 5.93
C GLU A 92 -0.31 -36.40 4.89
N ASN A 93 -0.74 -37.66 4.74
CA ASN A 93 -1.79 -38.06 3.77
C ASN A 93 -1.55 -37.59 2.32
N GLY A 94 -0.29 -37.47 1.89
CA GLY A 94 0.07 -37.02 0.53
C GLY A 94 -0.03 -35.51 0.31
N GLN A 95 -0.14 -34.71 1.38
CA GLN A 95 -0.16 -33.26 1.34
C GLN A 95 0.91 -32.67 2.25
N ALA A 96 1.47 -31.53 1.86
CA ALA A 96 2.34 -30.77 2.73
C ALA A 96 1.51 -30.20 3.88
N VAL A 97 2.04 -30.28 5.09
CA VAL A 97 1.43 -29.71 6.30
C VAL A 97 2.39 -28.73 6.93
N ALA A 98 1.83 -27.76 7.66
CA ALA A 98 2.63 -26.78 8.38
C ALA A 98 3.61 -27.45 9.36
N ASP A 99 4.80 -26.89 9.43
CA ASP A 99 5.88 -27.23 10.34
C ASP A 99 6.32 -25.95 11.11
N PRO A 100 5.52 -25.49 12.09
CA PRO A 100 5.77 -24.23 12.80
C PRO A 100 7.09 -24.21 13.58
N GLU A 101 7.66 -25.38 13.91
CA GLU A 101 8.96 -25.46 14.58
C GLU A 101 10.11 -25.05 13.66
N ARG A 102 9.91 -25.20 12.34
CA ARG A 102 10.88 -24.83 11.29
C ARG A 102 10.46 -23.59 10.50
N ASP A 103 9.33 -22.98 10.85
CA ASP A 103 8.72 -21.87 10.10
C ASP A 103 8.47 -22.22 8.62
N LEU A 104 7.90 -23.41 8.38
CA LEU A 104 7.64 -24.00 7.05
C LEU A 104 6.20 -24.47 6.83
#